data_AF-C1B524-F1
#
_entry.id   AF-C1B524-F1
#
_cell.length_a   1.000
_cell.length_b   1.000
_cell.length_c   1.000
_cell.angle_alpha   90.00
_cell.angle_beta   90.00
_cell.angle_gamma   90.00
#
_symmetry.space_group_name_H-M   'P 1'
#
loop_
_entity.id
_entity.type
_entity.pdbx_description
1 polymer ?
#
loop_
_entity_poly.entity_id
_entity_poly.type
_entity_poly.pdbx_seq_one_letter_code
_entity_poly.pdbx_strand_id
1 'polypeptide(L)' 'MTSIPITTTSPSSGGDGTQDSCDAAALGDPVGESLRSHHAHFASRHGRAATYPPEVATFSAVAAGPGPQG' A
#
# COMPACT_ATOMS: atom_id res chain seq x y z
N MET A 1 36.93 7.58 -8.99
CA MET A 1 35.59 7.97 -8.51
C MET A 1 34.66 7.94 -9.71
N THR A 2 34.02 6.80 -9.97
CA THR A 2 33.12 6.62 -11.12
C THR A 2 31.68 6.80 -10.62
N SER A 3 31.04 7.90 -10.99
CA SER A 3 29.60 8.08 -10.78
C SER A 3 28.85 7.15 -11.74
N ILE A 4 28.08 6.22 -11.18
CA ILE A 4 27.07 5.47 -11.93
C ILE A 4 25.88 6.43 -12.22
N PRO A 5 25.51 6.67 -13.48
CA PRO A 5 24.30 7.44 -13.78
C PRO A 5 23.09 6.59 -13.39
N ILE A 6 22.29 7.04 -12.43
CA ILE A 6 20.96 6.49 -12.20
C ILE A 6 20.11 6.86 -13.41
N THR A 7 19.94 5.91 -14.34
CA THR A 7 19.00 6.09 -15.44
C THR A 7 17.61 5.98 -14.83
N THR A 8 16.96 7.12 -14.58
CA THR A 8 15.52 7.17 -14.36
C THR A 8 14.88 6.80 -15.69
N THR A 9 14.75 5.49 -15.95
CA THR A 9 13.90 4.96 -17.01
C THR A 9 12.48 5.35 -16.64
N SER A 10 12.03 6.48 -17.20
CA SER A 10 10.62 6.83 -17.22
C SER A 10 9.90 5.75 -18.04
N PRO A 11 8.85 5.09 -17.53
CA PRO A 11 8.04 4.24 -18.39
C PRO A 11 7.41 5.16 -19.43
N SER A 12 7.76 4.98 -20.71
CA SER A 12 6.92 5.44 -21.81
C SER A 12 5.65 4.60 -21.80
N SER A 13 4.75 4.91 -20.86
CA SER A 13 3.39 4.36 -20.86
C SER A 13 2.55 5.20 -21.80
N GLY A 14 2.54 4.82 -23.08
CA GLY A 14 1.36 4.97 -23.90
C GLY A 14 0.30 3.99 -23.39
N GLY A 15 -0.23 4.25 -22.19
CA GLY A 15 -1.31 3.49 -21.57
C GLY A 15 -2.48 4.43 -21.38
N ASP A 16 -3.63 4.07 -21.94
CA ASP A 16 -4.91 4.75 -21.79
C ASP A 16 -5.30 4.85 -20.31
N GLY A 17 -4.85 5.90 -19.61
CA GLY A 17 -5.40 6.57 -18.42
C GLY A 17 -5.79 5.76 -17.16
N THR A 18 -5.82 4.44 -17.21
CA THR A 18 -6.27 3.56 -16.14
C THR A 18 -5.03 3.17 -15.35
N GLN A 19 -4.32 4.17 -14.83
CA GLN A 19 -3.35 3.94 -13.77
C GLN A 19 -4.18 3.43 -12.58
N ASP A 20 -4.19 2.10 -12.44
CA ASP A 20 -5.18 1.36 -11.69
C ASP A 20 -5.42 2.00 -10.32
N SER A 21 -6.69 2.28 -10.00
CA SER A 21 -7.07 2.92 -8.74
C SER A 21 -6.60 2.13 -7.50
N CYS A 22 -6.14 0.89 -7.67
CA CYS A 22 -5.48 0.10 -6.63
C CYS A 22 -4.12 0.69 -6.19
N ASP A 23 -3.36 1.30 -7.09
CA ASP A 23 -2.08 1.96 -6.78
C ASP A 23 -2.32 3.23 -5.96
N ALA A 24 -3.34 4.00 -6.34
CA ALA A 24 -3.80 5.16 -5.57
C ALA A 24 -4.34 4.77 -4.17
N ALA A 25 -5.04 3.64 -4.06
CA ALA A 25 -5.50 3.11 -2.77
C ALA A 25 -4.32 2.66 -1.89
N ALA A 26 -3.26 2.08 -2.49
CA ALA A 26 -2.04 1.70 -1.78
C ALA A 26 -1.29 2.91 -1.20
N LEU A 27 -1.34 4.08 -1.85
CA LEU A 27 -0.77 5.30 -1.29
C LEU A 27 -1.59 5.88 -0.13
N GLY A 28 -2.90 5.57 -0.07
CA GLY A 28 -3.78 5.98 1.02
C GLY A 28 -3.68 5.11 2.28
N ASP A 29 -3.47 3.81 2.11
CA ASP A 29 -3.32 2.84 3.20
C ASP A 29 -2.32 1.71 2.81
N PRO A 30 -1.02 2.01 2.73
CA PRO A 30 -0.03 1.05 2.22
C PRO A 30 0.06 -0.21 3.10
N VAL A 31 -0.09 -0.03 4.41
CA VAL A 31 -0.06 -1.11 5.40
C VAL A 31 -1.31 -1.97 5.29
N GLY A 32 -2.51 -1.37 5.24
CA GLY A 32 -3.73 -2.15 5.21
C GLY A 32 -4.04 -2.75 3.84
N GLU A 33 -3.60 -2.15 2.73
CA GLU A 33 -3.62 -2.82 1.42
C GLU A 33 -2.70 -4.04 1.41
N SER A 34 -1.49 -3.93 1.97
CA SER A 34 -0.58 -5.07 2.12
C SER A 34 -1.20 -6.19 2.94
N LEU A 35 -1.78 -5.87 4.10
CA LEU A 35 -2.45 -6.82 5.01
C LEU A 35 -3.79 -7.36 4.46
N ARG A 36 -4.40 -6.71 3.46
CA ARG A 36 -5.63 -7.19 2.80
C ARG A 36 -5.36 -7.97 1.52
N SER A 37 -4.19 -7.78 0.92
CA SER A 37 -3.74 -8.43 -0.31
C SER A 37 -2.69 -9.50 0.02
N HIS A 38 -1.47 -9.38 -0.53
CA HIS A 38 -0.40 -10.37 -0.45
C HIS A 38 -0.02 -10.82 0.98
N HIS A 39 -0.21 -9.99 2.01
CA HIS A 39 0.14 -10.33 3.40
C HIS A 39 -1.08 -10.69 4.25
N ALA A 40 -2.23 -11.02 3.64
CA ALA A 40 -3.43 -11.42 4.36
C ALA A 40 -3.21 -12.60 5.33
N HIS A 41 -2.29 -13.50 4.99
CA HIS A 41 -1.94 -14.63 5.86
C HIS A 41 -1.24 -14.23 7.15
N PHE A 42 -0.60 -13.06 7.20
CA PHE A 42 0.02 -12.49 8.40
C PHE A 42 -0.91 -11.53 9.15
N ALA A 43 -2.11 -11.26 8.64
CA ALA A 43 -2.98 -10.26 9.21
C ALA A 43 -3.72 -10.80 10.44
N SER A 44 -3.46 -10.19 11.61
CA SER A 44 -4.31 -10.32 12.79
C SER A 44 -5.30 -9.16 12.83
N ARG A 45 -6.60 -9.46 12.85
CA ARG A 45 -7.68 -8.44 12.82
C ARG A 45 -8.39 -8.31 14.16
N HIS A 46 -8.56 -7.07 14.61
CA HIS A 46 -9.39 -6.69 15.75
C HIS A 46 -10.36 -5.58 15.31
N GLY A 47 -11.59 -5.97 14.98
CA GLY A 47 -12.60 -5.06 14.44
C GLY A 47 -12.16 -4.47 13.09
N ARG A 48 -11.95 -3.15 13.06
CA ARG A 48 -11.45 -2.41 11.87
C ARG A 48 -9.92 -2.33 11.77
N ALA A 49 -9.20 -2.72 12.82
CA ALA A 49 -7.76 -2.74 12.83
C ALA A 49 -7.21 -4.06 12.29
N ALA A 50 -6.14 -4.00 11.50
CA ALA A 50 -5.33 -5.12 11.07
C ALA A 50 -3.87 -4.85 11.44
N THR A 51 -3.17 -5.85 11.97
CA THR A 51 -1.77 -5.72 12.35
C THR A 51 -0.98 -6.94 11.89
N TYR A 52 0.31 -6.72 11.64
CA TYR A 52 1.27 -7.81 11.56
C TYR A 52 1.49 -8.42 12.95
N PRO A 53 1.90 -9.69 13.04
CA PRO A 53 2.43 -10.25 14.27
C PRO A 53 3.73 -9.50 14.64
N PRO A 54 4.02 -9.34 15.93
CA PRO A 54 5.15 -8.52 16.40
C PRO A 54 6.51 -9.06 15.95
N GLU A 55 6.59 -10.35 15.61
CA GLU A 55 7.79 -10.98 15.04
C GLU A 55 8.07 -10.60 13.58
N VAL A 56 7.05 -10.11 12.84
CA VAL A 56 7.16 -9.71 11.43
C VAL A 56 7.29 -8.19 11.31
N ALA A 57 6.40 -7.43 11.95
CA ALA A 57 6.43 -5.98 11.93
C ALA A 57 5.55 -5.37 13.03
N THR A 58 5.87 -4.15 13.46
CA THR A 58 5.09 -3.38 14.44
C THR A 58 4.00 -2.51 13.78
N PHE A 59 3.87 -2.57 12.45
CA PHE A 59 2.89 -1.76 11.74
C PHE A 59 1.47 -2.32 11.89
N SER A 60 0.51 -1.40 12.03
CA SER A 60 -0.92 -1.71 12.03
C SER A 60 -1.65 -0.70 11.15
N ALA A 61 -2.73 -1.15 10.52
CA ALA A 61 -3.63 -0.33 9.73
C ALA A 61 -5.03 -0.34 10.35
N VAL A 62 -5.73 0.79 10.27
CA VAL A 62 -7.13 0.89 10.69
C VAL A 62 -7.93 1.30 9.47
N ALA A 63 -8.90 0.47 9.07
CA ALA A 63 -9.78 0.80 7.96
C ALA A 63 -10.49 2.12 8.24
N ALA A 64 -10.38 3.06 7.30
CA ALA A 64 -11.08 4.34 7.38
C ALA A 64 -12.58 4.05 7.59
N GLY A 65 -13.17 4.73 8.58
CA GLY A 65 -14.62 4.76 8.69
C GLY A 65 -15.22 5.50 7.50
N PRO A 66 -16.55 5.41 7.29
CA PRO A 66 -17.22 6.35 6.42
C PRO A 66 -16.82 7.77 6.89
N GLY A 67 -16.15 8.52 6.01
CA GLY A 67 -15.78 9.90 6.30
C GLY A 67 -17.03 10.74 6.55
N PRO A 68 -16.91 11.91 7.19
CA PRO A 68 -18.04 12.82 7.29
C PRO A 68 -18.53 13.13 5.87
N GLN A 69 -19.80 12.86 5.61
CA GLN A 69 -20.49 13.26 4.38
C GLN A 69 -20.71 14.77 4.50
N GLY A 70 -19.90 15.56 3.80
CA GLY A 70 -19.94 17.02 3.78
C GLY A 70 -19.75 17.53 2.37
#